data_AF-A0A398ANP6-F1
#
_entry.id   AF-A0A398ANP6-F1
#
_cell.length_a   1.000
_cell.length_b   1.000
_cell.length_c   1.000
_cell.angle_alpha   90.00
_cell.angle_beta   90.00
_cell.angle_gamma   90.00
#
_symmetry.space_group_name_H-M   'P 1'
#
loop_
_entity.id
_entity.type
_entity.pdbx_description
1 polymer ?
#
loop_
_entity_poly.entity_id
_entity_poly.type
_entity_poly.pdbx_seq_one_letter_code
_entity_poly.pdbx_strand_id
1 'polypeptide(L)'
;MASKQQSREKLDEKARQGETVVPGGTGGKSVEAQERLAEGRSKGGQTRKEQLGHEGYQEMGHKGGETRKEQLGHEGYQEMGHKGGETRKEQLGHEGYQEMGHKGGETRKEQLGHEGYQEMGHKGGETRKEQLGHEGYKEMGRKGGLSTMDKSGGERAEEEGIEIDESKFTNK
;
A
#
# COMPACT_ATOMS: atom_id res chain seq x y z
N MET A 1 25.53 11.35 -17.85
CA MET A 1 25.12 10.01 -17.36
C MET A 1 26.28 9.35 -16.61
N ALA A 2 26.62 9.85 -15.41
CA ALA A 2 27.89 9.50 -14.74
C ALA A 2 27.69 9.01 -13.28
N SER A 3 26.69 8.16 -13.03
CA SER A 3 26.35 7.71 -11.66
C SER A 3 26.14 6.20 -11.49
N LYS A 4 26.10 5.39 -12.57
CA LYS A 4 25.72 3.97 -12.49
C LYS A 4 26.89 2.98 -12.40
N GLN A 5 28.12 3.46 -12.54
CA GLN A 5 29.32 2.72 -12.18
C GLN A 5 29.96 3.45 -11.00
N GLN A 6 29.58 3.11 -9.76
CA GLN A 6 30.70 2.92 -8.82
C GLN A 6 31.66 2.00 -9.56
N SER A 7 32.92 2.40 -9.74
CA SER A 7 33.84 1.59 -10.56
C SER A 7 33.73 0.15 -10.08
N ARG A 8 33.49 -0.79 -11.00
CA ARG A 8 33.23 -2.19 -10.64
C ARG A 8 34.32 -2.71 -9.70
N GLU A 9 35.53 -2.19 -9.87
CA GLU A 9 36.68 -2.30 -8.96
C GLU A 9 36.41 -1.89 -7.50
N LYS A 10 35.78 -0.74 -7.24
CA LYS A 10 35.39 -0.30 -5.88
C LYS A 10 34.36 -1.24 -5.27
N LEU A 11 33.39 -1.70 -6.06
CA LEU A 11 32.39 -2.67 -5.60
C LEU A 11 33.03 -4.04 -5.33
N ASP A 12 34.00 -4.45 -6.15
CA ASP A 12 34.80 -5.65 -5.94
C ASP A 12 35.67 -5.53 -4.69
N GLU A 13 36.26 -4.37 -4.43
CA GLU A 13 37.04 -4.12 -3.20
C GLU A 13 36.16 -4.27 -1.95
N LYS A 14 34.96 -3.68 -1.96
CA LYS A 14 33.96 -3.87 -0.91
C LYS A 14 33.54 -5.33 -0.74
N ALA A 15 33.28 -6.02 -1.85
CA ALA A 15 32.96 -7.45 -1.82
C ALA A 15 34.12 -8.28 -1.24
N ARG A 16 35.38 -7.96 -1.54
CA ARG A 16 36.56 -8.61 -0.93
C ARG A 16 36.64 -8.37 0.58
N GLN A 17 36.22 -7.20 1.05
CA GLN A 17 36.09 -6.88 2.48
C GLN A 17 34.88 -7.58 3.14
N GLY A 18 34.06 -8.29 2.36
CA GLY A 18 32.91 -9.07 2.83
C GLY A 18 31.58 -8.31 2.78
N GLU A 19 31.55 -7.11 2.23
CA GLU A 19 30.30 -6.34 2.06
C GLU A 19 29.39 -6.98 1.00
N THR A 20 28.07 -6.91 1.22
CA THR A 20 27.09 -7.26 0.19
C THR A 20 26.84 -6.04 -0.69
N VAL A 21 27.24 -6.13 -1.96
CA VAL A 21 27.07 -5.07 -2.97
C VAL A 21 26.00 -5.41 -4.00
N VAL A 22 25.57 -6.67 -4.07
CA VAL A 22 24.43 -7.12 -4.89
C VAL A 22 23.31 -7.63 -3.99
N PRO A 23 22.09 -7.05 -4.05
CA PRO A 23 20.94 -7.57 -3.32
C PRO A 23 20.66 -9.04 -3.67
N GLY A 24 20.49 -9.88 -2.64
CA GLY A 24 20.31 -11.32 -2.83
C GLY A 24 21.59 -12.10 -3.14
N GLY A 25 22.74 -11.42 -3.30
CA GLY A 25 24.05 -12.01 -3.64
C GLY A 25 24.98 -12.22 -2.45
N THR A 26 24.47 -12.54 -1.27
CA THR A 26 25.28 -12.64 -0.03
C THR A 26 26.30 -13.79 -0.10
N GLY A 27 27.59 -13.50 0.10
CA GLY A 27 28.63 -14.52 0.32
C GLY A 27 29.70 -14.69 -0.78
N GLY A 28 30.04 -13.66 -1.55
CA GLY A 28 31.09 -13.69 -2.58
C GLY A 28 32.11 -12.53 -2.47
N LYS A 29 33.37 -12.78 -2.86
CA LYS A 29 34.49 -11.80 -2.81
C LYS A 29 34.60 -10.87 -4.02
N SER A 30 33.64 -10.92 -4.94
CA SER A 30 33.54 -10.03 -6.10
C SER A 30 32.08 -9.76 -6.42
N VAL A 31 31.80 -8.65 -7.08
CA VAL A 31 30.49 -8.30 -7.63
C VAL A 31 29.97 -9.44 -8.48
N GLU A 32 30.80 -9.97 -9.38
CA GLU A 32 30.39 -11.06 -10.27
C GLU A 32 29.99 -12.32 -9.49
N ALA A 33 30.71 -12.67 -8.43
CA ALA A 33 30.34 -13.80 -7.58
C ALA A 33 29.00 -13.55 -6.89
N GLN A 34 28.76 -12.34 -6.40
CA GLN A 34 27.49 -11.97 -5.78
C GLN A 34 26.34 -11.93 -6.79
N GLU A 35 26.57 -11.45 -8.02
CA GLU A 35 25.61 -11.49 -9.13
C GLU A 35 25.19 -12.93 -9.43
N ARG A 36 26.16 -13.84 -9.59
CA ARG A 36 25.90 -15.27 -9.84
C ARG A 36 25.13 -15.92 -8.69
N LEU A 37 25.41 -15.56 -7.44
CA LEU A 37 24.68 -16.05 -6.26
C LEU A 37 23.23 -15.55 -6.24
N ALA A 38 23.02 -14.25 -6.52
CA ALA A 38 21.69 -13.67 -6.60
C ALA A 38 20.86 -14.33 -7.70
N GLU A 39 21.47 -14.49 -8.89
CA GLU A 39 20.85 -15.17 -10.03
C GLU A 39 20.51 -16.63 -9.71
N GLY A 40 21.45 -17.37 -9.10
CA GLY A 40 21.24 -18.76 -8.70
C GLY A 40 20.10 -18.92 -7.70
N ARG A 41 20.00 -18.03 -6.70
CA ARG A 41 18.89 -18.04 -5.73
C ARG A 41 17.55 -17.72 -6.39
N SER A 42 17.52 -16.75 -7.30
CA SER A 42 16.31 -16.42 -8.06
C SER A 42 15.85 -17.62 -8.89
N LYS A 43 16.76 -18.24 -9.65
CA LYS A 43 16.47 -19.44 -10.43
C LYS A 43 15.97 -20.59 -9.56
N GLY A 44 16.65 -20.87 -8.43
CA GLY A 44 16.21 -21.89 -7.48
C GLY A 44 14.80 -21.65 -6.95
N GLY A 45 14.45 -20.39 -6.65
CA GLY A 45 13.10 -20.00 -6.27
C GLY A 45 12.06 -20.24 -7.37
N GLN A 46 12.38 -19.90 -8.61
CA GLN A 46 11.51 -20.16 -9.77
C GLN A 46 11.30 -21.65 -10.01
N THR A 47 12.38 -22.44 -10.02
CA THR A 47 12.29 -23.90 -10.14
C THR A 47 11.43 -24.50 -9.02
N ARG A 48 11.57 -24.02 -7.78
CA ARG A 48 10.73 -24.48 -6.68
C ARG A 48 9.26 -24.13 -6.87
N LYS A 49 8.97 -22.94 -7.41
CA LYS A 49 7.61 -22.51 -7.75
C LYS A 49 7.00 -23.40 -8.85
N GLU A 50 7.77 -23.76 -9.86
CA GLU A 50 7.33 -24.67 -10.92
C GLU A 50 7.04 -26.08 -10.37
N GLN A 51 7.90 -26.60 -9.50
CA GLN A 51 7.73 -27.92 -8.88
C GLN A 51 6.49 -28.02 -7.98
N LEU A 52 6.18 -26.96 -7.22
CA LEU A 52 5.09 -26.94 -6.25
C LEU A 52 3.77 -26.41 -6.83
N GLY A 53 3.82 -25.78 -8.00
CA GLY A 53 2.72 -24.98 -8.50
C GLY A 53 2.49 -23.70 -7.70
N HIS A 54 1.53 -22.89 -8.15
CA HIS A 54 1.22 -21.59 -7.53
C HIS A 54 0.79 -21.74 -6.07
N GLU A 55 -0.18 -22.62 -5.81
CA GLU A 55 -0.78 -22.85 -4.49
C GLU A 55 0.24 -23.39 -3.50
N GLY A 56 0.99 -24.44 -3.88
CA GLY A 56 2.01 -25.03 -3.00
C GLY A 56 3.14 -24.07 -2.66
N TYR A 57 3.53 -23.20 -3.60
CA TYR A 57 4.53 -22.17 -3.34
C TYR A 57 4.01 -21.06 -2.41
N GLN A 58 2.74 -20.65 -2.59
CA GLN A 58 2.09 -19.70 -1.68
C GLN A 58 1.96 -20.27 -0.26
N GLU A 59 1.52 -21.53 -0.14
CA GLU A 59 1.40 -22.21 1.15
C GLU A 59 2.76 -22.31 1.86
N MET A 60 3.83 -22.60 1.12
CA MET A 60 5.19 -22.61 1.65
C MET A 60 5.60 -21.24 2.21
N GLY A 61 5.34 -20.16 1.47
CA GLY A 61 5.59 -18.80 1.92
C GLY A 61 4.79 -18.45 3.18
N HIS A 62 3.51 -18.81 3.21
CA HIS A 62 2.64 -18.61 4.36
C HIS A 62 3.15 -19.36 5.60
N LYS A 63 3.47 -20.65 5.47
CA LYS A 63 4.03 -21.45 6.56
C LYS A 63 5.35 -20.88 7.10
N GLY A 64 6.22 -20.40 6.21
CA GLY A 64 7.45 -19.72 6.61
C GLY A 64 7.18 -18.45 7.42
N GLY A 65 6.18 -17.65 7.00
CA GLY A 65 5.72 -16.47 7.72
C GLY A 65 5.17 -16.79 9.11
N GLU A 66 4.29 -17.79 9.21
CA GLU A 66 3.73 -18.25 10.49
C GLU A 66 4.80 -18.79 11.44
N THR A 67 5.73 -19.61 10.92
CA THR A 67 6.87 -20.11 11.70
C THR A 67 7.70 -18.95 12.24
N ARG A 68 7.94 -17.91 11.42
CA ARG A 68 8.70 -16.74 11.84
C ARG A 68 7.97 -15.90 12.88
N LYS A 69 6.66 -15.78 12.76
CA LYS A 69 5.78 -15.11 13.72
C LYS A 69 5.79 -15.82 15.07
N GLU A 70 5.77 -17.15 15.08
CA GLU A 70 5.89 -17.94 16.30
C GLU A 70 7.26 -17.73 16.97
N GLN A 71 8.36 -17.77 16.20
CA GLN A 71 9.72 -17.55 16.72
C GLN A 71 9.94 -16.17 17.33
N LEU A 72 9.34 -15.13 16.74
CA LEU A 72 9.54 -13.73 17.18
C LEU A 72 8.49 -13.28 18.20
N GLY A 73 7.38 -13.99 18.32
CA GLY A 73 6.20 -13.51 19.02
C GLY A 73 5.49 -12.37 18.28
N HIS A 74 4.39 -11.91 18.86
CA HIS A 74 3.53 -10.88 18.27
C HIS A 74 4.28 -9.55 18.05
N GLU A 75 4.95 -9.06 19.09
CA GLU A 75 5.65 -7.77 19.08
C GLU A 75 6.81 -7.78 18.08
N GLY A 76 7.65 -8.82 18.09
CA GLY A 76 8.78 -8.93 17.17
C GLY A 76 8.35 -9.05 15.71
N TYR A 77 7.22 -9.73 15.43
CA TYR A 77 6.68 -9.81 14.08
C TYR A 77 6.09 -8.47 13.61
N GLN A 78 5.40 -7.74 14.50
CA GLN A 78 4.90 -6.39 14.22
C GLN A 78 6.04 -5.41 13.95
N GLU A 79 7.08 -5.43 14.78
CA GLU A 79 8.27 -4.58 14.59
C GLU A 79 8.93 -4.84 13.23
N MET A 80 9.05 -6.12 12.83
CA MET A 80 9.57 -6.49 11.52
C MET A 80 8.73 -5.92 10.38
N GLY A 81 7.39 -6.02 10.48
CA GLY A 81 6.47 -5.43 9.51
C GLY A 81 6.60 -3.91 9.44
N HIS A 82 6.67 -3.24 10.60
CA HIS A 82 6.85 -1.80 10.70
C HIS A 82 8.14 -1.35 10.02
N LYS A 83 9.27 -1.99 10.38
CA LYS A 83 10.59 -1.68 9.80
C LYS A 83 10.63 -1.90 8.29
N GLY A 84 9.97 -2.95 7.80
CA GLY A 84 9.80 -3.19 6.36
C GLY A 84 9.03 -2.06 5.68
N GLY A 85 7.94 -1.59 6.31
CA GLY A 85 7.15 -0.45 5.84
C GLY A 85 7.93 0.86 5.83
N GLU A 86 8.68 1.17 6.89
CA GLU A 86 9.53 2.36 6.97
C GLU A 86 10.63 2.36 5.92
N THR A 87 11.32 1.23 5.76
CA THR A 87 12.35 1.09 4.71
C THR A 87 11.74 1.33 3.33
N ARG A 88 10.54 0.80 3.07
CA ARG A 88 9.83 1.01 1.80
C ARG A 88 9.42 2.46 1.61
N LYS A 89 8.99 3.13 2.67
CA LYS A 89 8.67 4.57 2.69
C LYS A 89 9.88 5.43 2.33
N GLU A 90 11.02 5.13 2.91
CA GLU A 90 12.27 5.84 2.60
C GLU A 90 12.71 5.62 1.15
N GLN A 91 12.62 4.39 0.63
CA GLN A 91 12.99 4.06 -0.75
C GLN A 91 12.11 4.73 -1.81
N LEU A 92 10.80 4.82 -1.55
CA LEU A 92 9.84 5.34 -2.52
C LEU A 92 9.61 6.86 -2.40
N GLY A 93 9.75 7.41 -1.20
CA GLY A 93 9.42 8.80 -0.92
C GLY A 93 7.93 9.12 -1.11
N HIS A 94 7.61 10.42 -1.13
CA HIS A 94 6.23 10.89 -1.27
C HIS A 94 5.62 10.55 -2.63
N GLU A 95 6.36 10.83 -3.71
CA GLU A 95 5.93 10.61 -5.09
C GLU A 95 5.63 9.12 -5.36
N GLY A 96 6.48 8.22 -4.87
CA GLY A 96 6.27 6.78 -5.06
C GLY A 96 5.00 6.25 -4.35
N TYR A 97 4.61 6.84 -3.21
CA TYR A 97 3.34 6.50 -2.56
C TYR A 97 2.14 7.10 -3.28
N GLN A 98 2.26 8.32 -3.81
CA GLN A 98 1.21 8.92 -4.65
C GLN A 98 0.96 8.06 -5.90
N GLU A 99 2.02 7.64 -6.58
CA GLU A 99 1.93 6.78 -7.76
C GLU A 99 1.29 5.42 -7.40
N MET A 100 1.67 4.81 -6.27
CA MET A 100 1.09 3.55 -5.82
C MET A 100 -0.41 3.69 -5.50
N GLY A 101 -0.80 4.79 -4.84
CA GLY A 101 -2.20 5.11 -4.57
C GLY A 101 -3.00 5.32 -5.86
N HIS A 102 -2.43 6.05 -6.83
CA HIS A 102 -3.05 6.26 -8.13
C HIS A 102 -3.26 4.94 -8.87
N LYS A 103 -2.22 4.12 -9.00
CA LYS A 103 -2.31 2.79 -9.65
C LYS A 103 -3.32 1.88 -8.96
N GLY A 104 -3.37 1.90 -7.63
CA GLY A 104 -4.38 1.17 -6.86
C GLY A 104 -5.80 1.63 -7.19
N GLY A 105 -6.02 2.95 -7.26
CA GLY A 105 -7.29 3.54 -7.65
C GLY A 105 -7.70 3.22 -9.09
N GLU A 106 -6.76 3.30 -10.04
CA GLU A 106 -6.99 2.94 -11.45
C GLU A 106 -7.34 1.47 -11.60
N THR A 107 -6.58 0.58 -10.96
CA THR A 107 -6.86 -0.86 -10.96
C THR A 107 -8.25 -1.15 -10.38
N ARG A 108 -8.60 -0.49 -9.27
CA ARG A 108 -9.92 -0.64 -8.65
C ARG A 108 -11.02 -0.15 -9.58
N LYS A 109 -10.78 0.94 -10.31
CA LYS A 109 -11.72 1.50 -11.29
C LYS A 109 -11.91 0.59 -12.49
N GLU A 110 -10.85 -0.03 -12.97
CA GLU A 110 -10.94 -1.04 -14.04
C GLU A 110 -11.72 -2.27 -13.58
N GLN A 111 -11.46 -2.77 -12.37
CA GLN A 111 -12.16 -3.94 -11.81
C GLN A 111 -13.65 -3.72 -11.59
N LEU A 112 -14.04 -2.55 -11.08
CA LEU A 112 -15.44 -2.25 -10.72
C LEU A 112 -16.24 -1.63 -11.86
N GLY A 113 -15.59 -0.89 -12.75
CA GLY A 113 -16.26 -0.10 -13.78
C GLY A 113 -17.19 0.96 -13.20
N HIS A 114 -18.07 1.50 -14.06
CA HIS A 114 -19.05 2.51 -13.67
C HIS A 114 -20.10 1.95 -12.69
N GLU A 115 -20.65 0.77 -13.00
CA GLU A 115 -21.70 0.13 -12.23
C GLU A 115 -21.24 -0.19 -10.80
N GLY A 116 -20.02 -0.70 -10.62
CA GLY A 116 -19.51 -1.01 -9.29
C GLY A 116 -19.32 0.23 -8.40
N TYR A 117 -18.96 1.38 -8.98
CA TYR A 117 -18.92 2.65 -8.23
C TYR A 117 -20.32 3.19 -7.93
N GLN A 118 -21.27 3.05 -8.86
CA GLN A 118 -22.67 3.41 -8.60
C GLN A 118 -23.25 2.57 -7.46
N GLU A 119 -23.03 1.26 -7.47
CA GLU A 119 -23.47 0.35 -6.42
C GLU A 119 -22.83 0.71 -5.07
N MET A 120 -21.52 0.99 -5.06
CA MET A 120 -20.82 1.40 -3.84
C MET A 120 -21.34 2.73 -3.29
N GLY A 121 -21.61 3.70 -4.17
CA GLY A 121 -22.25 4.96 -3.81
C GLY A 121 -23.66 4.78 -3.27
N HIS A 122 -24.47 3.92 -3.90
CA HIS A 122 -25.82 3.58 -3.44
C HIS A 122 -25.79 2.94 -2.06
N LYS A 123 -24.98 1.89 -1.87
CA LYS A 123 -24.80 1.22 -0.58
C LYS A 123 -24.35 2.19 0.51
N GLY A 124 -23.38 3.05 0.21
CA GLY A 124 -22.93 4.09 1.13
C GLY A 124 -24.06 5.06 1.51
N GLY A 125 -24.85 5.50 0.53
CA GLY A 125 -26.02 6.36 0.74
C GLY A 125 -27.11 5.69 1.57
N GLU A 126 -27.41 4.41 1.32
CA GLU A 126 -28.38 3.63 2.09
C GLU A 126 -27.93 3.44 3.55
N THR A 127 -26.67 3.06 3.77
CA THR A 127 -26.10 2.96 5.13
C THR A 127 -26.20 4.31 5.84
N ARG A 128 -25.93 5.41 5.14
CA ARG A 128 -26.01 6.74 5.74
C ARG A 128 -27.45 7.15 6.06
N LYS A 129 -28.39 6.79 5.20
CA LYS A 129 -29.83 7.01 5.41
C LYS A 129 -30.34 6.21 6.61
N GLU A 130 -29.86 5.00 6.81
CA GLU A 130 -30.19 4.17 7.97
C GLU A 130 -29.66 4.79 9.27
N GLN A 131 -28.40 5.25 9.27
CA GLN A 131 -27.78 5.89 10.45
C GLN A 131 -28.48 7.19 10.87
N LEU A 132 -28.89 8.02 9.90
CA LEU A 132 -29.45 9.35 10.16
C LEU A 132 -30.97 9.39 10.22
N GLY A 133 -31.64 8.33 9.77
CA GLY A 133 -33.07 8.35 9.49
C GLY A 133 -33.44 9.23 8.29
N HIS A 134 -34.73 9.21 7.92
CA HIS A 134 -35.24 9.89 6.73
C HIS A 134 -34.99 11.40 6.76
N GLU A 135 -35.30 12.07 7.88
CA GLU A 135 -35.15 13.52 8.02
C GLU A 135 -33.67 13.94 8.04
N GLY A 136 -32.81 13.22 8.77
CA GLY A 136 -31.38 13.52 8.80
C GLY A 136 -30.71 13.32 7.43
N TYR A 137 -31.12 12.31 6.67
CA TYR A 137 -30.63 12.12 5.29
C TYR A 137 -31.08 13.23 4.34
N LYS A 138 -32.32 13.70 4.47
CA LYS A 138 -32.87 14.81 3.69
C LYS A 138 -32.18 16.14 4.03
N GLU A 139 -31.94 16.38 5.32
CA GLU A 139 -31.17 17.53 5.84
C GLU A 139 -29.73 17.51 5.31
N MET A 140 -29.08 16.33 5.30
CA MET A 140 -27.76 16.14 4.66
C MET A 140 -27.79 16.45 3.16
N GLY A 141 -28.78 15.96 2.43
CA GLY A 141 -28.94 16.26 1.01
C GLY A 141 -29.13 17.75 0.75
N ARG A 142 -29.92 18.44 1.59
CA ARG A 142 -30.10 19.89 1.53
C ARG A 142 -28.79 20.64 1.79
N LYS A 143 -28.02 20.23 2.82
CA LYS A 143 -26.68 20.77 3.10
C LYS A 143 -25.76 20.59 1.89
N GLY A 144 -25.70 19.38 1.31
CA GLY A 144 -24.90 19.11 0.11
C GLY A 144 -25.28 19.98 -1.09
N GLY A 145 -26.58 20.21 -1.30
CA GLY A 145 -27.08 21.06 -2.39
C GLY A 145 -26.81 22.56 -2.21
N LEU A 146 -26.51 23.02 -0.99
CA LEU A 146 -26.11 24.40 -0.71
C LEU A 146 -24.63 24.65 -1.02
N SER A 147 -23.79 23.60 -1.02
CA SER A 147 -22.34 23.74 -1.22
C SER A 147 -22.01 24.40 -2.56
N THR A 148 -21.03 25.31 -2.55
CA THR A 148 -20.47 25.96 -3.75
C THR A 148 -19.00 25.60 -3.90
N MET A 149 -18.32 26.16 -4.91
CA MET A 149 -16.87 25.99 -5.05
C MET A 149 -16.10 26.67 -3.91
N ASP A 150 -16.63 27.77 -3.38
CA ASP A 150 -15.93 28.62 -2.41
C ASP A 150 -16.37 28.42 -0.97
N LYS A 151 -17.56 27.84 -0.75
CA LYS A 151 -18.14 27.65 0.59
C LYS A 151 -18.77 26.27 0.73
N SER A 152 -18.62 25.71 1.93
CA SER A 152 -19.31 24.49 2.32
C SER A 152 -20.82 24.73 2.46
N GLY A 153 -21.58 23.65 2.37
CA GLY A 153 -23.02 23.69 2.60
C GLY A 153 -23.44 24.13 4.01
N GLY A 154 -22.55 23.97 5.00
CA GLY A 154 -22.78 24.44 6.38
C GLY A 154 -22.68 25.95 6.47
N GLU A 155 -21.57 26.52 6.00
CA GLU A 155 -21.32 27.97 5.99
C GLU A 155 -22.44 28.72 5.25
N ARG A 156 -22.89 28.18 4.11
CA ARG A 156 -23.98 28.81 3.36
C ARG A 156 -25.34 28.69 4.05
N ALA A 157 -25.59 27.57 4.74
CA ALA A 157 -26.82 27.43 5.51
C ALA A 157 -26.90 28.49 6.62
N GLU A 158 -25.80 28.78 7.29
CA GLU A 158 -25.73 29.85 8.29
C GLU A 158 -25.99 31.24 7.69
N GLU A 159 -25.38 31.56 6.53
CA GLU A 159 -25.61 32.84 5.83
C GLU A 159 -27.05 33.03 5.38
N GLU A 160 -27.71 31.96 4.93
CA GLU A 160 -29.11 31.98 4.49
C GLU A 160 -30.11 31.82 5.65
N GLY A 161 -29.62 31.73 6.90
CA GLY A 161 -30.46 31.55 8.09
C GLY A 161 -31.20 30.20 8.14
N ILE A 162 -30.64 29.19 7.48
CA ILE A 162 -31.14 27.82 7.46
C ILE A 162 -30.54 27.06 8.64
N GLU A 163 -31.35 26.71 9.63
CA GLU A 163 -30.93 25.90 10.76
C GLU A 163 -30.61 24.46 10.31
N ILE A 164 -29.35 24.05 10.50
CA ILE A 164 -28.85 22.69 10.23
C ILE A 164 -28.10 22.21 11.46
N ASP A 165 -28.47 21.04 11.99
CA ASP A 165 -27.74 20.43 13.11
C ASP A 165 -26.51 19.66 12.59
N GLU A 166 -25.35 20.32 12.63
CA GLU A 166 -24.09 19.73 12.16
C GLU A 166 -23.64 18.51 12.96
N SER A 167 -24.04 18.41 14.24
CA SER A 167 -23.62 17.33 15.14
C SER A 167 -24.12 15.95 14.69
N LYS A 168 -25.18 15.92 13.88
CA LYS A 168 -25.72 14.71 13.26
C LYS A 168 -24.79 14.13 12.18
N PHE A 169 -23.89 14.93 11.61
CA PHE A 169 -23.13 14.54 10.42
C PHE A 169 -21.68 14.17 10.68
N THR A 170 -21.16 14.47 11.87
CA THR A 170 -19.81 14.12 12.28
C THR A 170 -19.79 12.78 13.03
N ASN A 171 -18.80 11.93 12.79
CA ASN A 171 -18.54 10.79 13.67
C ASN A 171 -17.90 11.31 14.97
N LYS A 172 -18.33 10.79 16.12
CA LYS A 172 -17.70 11.06 17.42
C LYS A 172 -16.37 10.31 17.56
#